data_AF-A0A2V8MA50-F1
#
_entry.id   AF-A0A2V8MA50-F1
#
_cell.length_a   1.000
_cell.length_b   1.000
_cell.length_c   1.000
_cell.angle_alpha   90.00
_cell.angle_beta   90.00
_cell.angle_gamma   90.00
#
_symmetry.space_group_name_H-M   'P 1'
#
loop_
_entity.id
_entity.type
_entity.pdbx_description
1 polymer ?
#
loop_
_entity_poly.entity_id
_entity_poly.type
_entity_poly.pdbx_seq_one_letter_code
_entity_poly.pdbx_strand_id
1 'polypeptide(L)'
;MTKCCSSRLLLVSGCVLALIAGTVISAQRSSSTMASAAAAFVSSLSPDQRQKAVFPFESNERLHWNFIPTEAFPRNGLLLRDMNENQRKLVHDLLKSALSQRGYMTA
;
A
#
# COMPACT_ATOMS: atom_id res chain seq x y z
N MET A 1 -36.10 -12.92 37.62
CA MET A 1 -35.29 -11.71 37.36
C MET A 1 -34.13 -11.96 36.35
N THR A 2 -34.23 -12.97 35.47
CA THR A 2 -33.12 -13.45 34.61
C THR A 2 -33.07 -12.82 33.21
N LYS A 3 -34.16 -12.18 32.76
CA LYS A 3 -34.30 -11.62 31.40
C LYS A 3 -33.44 -10.36 31.13
N CYS A 4 -33.05 -9.63 32.17
CA CYS A 4 -32.33 -8.36 32.03
C CYS A 4 -30.82 -8.55 31.71
N CYS A 5 -30.22 -9.66 32.19
CA CYS A 5 -28.79 -9.95 31.96
C CYS A 5 -28.55 -10.50 30.54
N SER A 6 -29.45 -11.35 30.04
CA SER A 6 -29.35 -11.95 28.69
C SER A 6 -29.49 -10.94 27.56
N SER A 7 -30.35 -9.93 27.72
CA SER A 7 -30.55 -8.89 26.70
C SER A 7 -29.32 -7.97 26.56
N ARG A 8 -28.68 -7.62 27.68
CA ARG A 8 -27.43 -6.86 27.69
C ARG A 8 -26.28 -7.64 27.07
N LEU A 9 -26.21 -8.96 27.31
CA LEU A 9 -25.18 -9.82 26.72
C LEU A 9 -25.29 -9.91 25.19
N LEU A 10 -26.51 -10.02 24.66
CA LEU A 10 -26.78 -10.03 23.21
C LEU A 10 -26.44 -8.69 22.55
N LEU A 11 -26.78 -7.57 23.21
CA LEU A 11 -26.47 -6.23 22.73
C LEU A 11 -24.96 -5.98 22.67
N VAL A 12 -24.23 -6.39 23.72
CA VAL A 12 -22.76 -6.28 23.75
C VAL A 12 -22.12 -7.14 22.66
N SER A 13 -22.57 -8.39 22.48
CA SER A 13 -22.07 -9.27 21.42
C SER A 13 -22.33 -8.69 20.01
N GLY A 14 -23.52 -8.14 19.77
CA GLY A 14 -23.85 -7.46 18.52
C GLY A 14 -22.95 -6.24 18.25
N CYS A 15 -22.70 -5.41 19.27
CA CYS A 15 -21.78 -4.27 19.15
C CYS A 15 -20.34 -4.72 18.87
N VAL A 16 -19.86 -5.79 19.53
CA VAL A 16 -18.52 -6.33 19.29
C VAL A 16 -18.39 -6.85 17.85
N LEU A 17 -19.38 -7.60 17.36
CA LEU A 17 -19.40 -8.09 15.98
C LEU A 17 -19.43 -6.93 14.96
N ALA A 18 -20.21 -5.88 15.21
CA ALA A 18 -20.26 -4.71 14.35
C ALA A 18 -18.93 -3.94 14.32
N LEU A 19 -18.25 -3.81 15.46
CA LEU A 19 -16.93 -3.20 15.55
C LEU A 19 -15.87 -4.01 14.78
N ILE A 20 -15.88 -5.34 14.92
CA ILE A 20 -14.97 -6.23 14.19
C ILE A 20 -15.24 -6.16 12.67
N ALA A 21 -16.50 -6.18 12.24
CA ALA A 21 -16.83 -6.03 10.82
C ALA A 21 -16.38 -4.66 10.28
N GLY A 22 -16.58 -3.59 11.05
CA GLY A 22 -16.17 -2.23 10.67
C GLY A 22 -14.66 -2.11 10.46
N THR A 23 -13.83 -2.71 11.33
CA THR A 23 -12.37 -2.67 11.20
C THR A 23 -11.87 -3.47 9.99
N VAL A 24 -12.44 -4.65 9.74
CA VAL A 24 -12.09 -5.48 8.56
C VAL A 24 -12.43 -4.76 7.26
N ILE A 25 -13.62 -4.17 7.15
CA ILE A 25 -14.05 -3.43 5.95
C ILE A 25 -13.14 -2.22 5.71
N SER A 26 -12.76 -1.49 6.76
CA SER A 26 -11.86 -0.35 6.64
C SER A 26 -10.48 -0.76 6.12
N ALA A 27 -9.91 -1.84 6.67
CA ALA A 27 -8.61 -2.36 6.24
C ALA A 27 -8.62 -2.83 4.76
N GLN A 28 -9.70 -3.46 4.32
CA GLN A 28 -9.85 -3.93 2.93
C GLN A 28 -9.90 -2.76 1.92
N ARG A 29 -10.45 -1.60 2.31
CA ARG A 29 -10.45 -0.42 1.44
C ARG A 29 -9.04 0.12 1.19
N SER A 30 -8.18 0.12 2.21
CA SER A 30 -6.79 0.57 2.08
C SER A 30 -5.99 -0.30 1.11
N SER A 31 -6.04 -1.64 1.27
CA SER A 31 -5.31 -2.55 0.39
C SER A 31 -5.80 -2.50 -1.06
N SER A 32 -7.11 -2.43 -1.28
CA SER A 32 -7.69 -2.27 -2.62
C SER A 32 -7.27 -0.96 -3.29
N THR A 33 -7.19 0.13 -2.53
CA THR A 33 -6.78 1.45 -3.05
C THR A 33 -5.31 1.43 -3.46
N MET A 34 -4.44 0.86 -2.62
CA MET A 34 -3.01 0.70 -2.91
C MET A 34 -2.78 -0.17 -4.15
N ALA A 35 -3.47 -1.32 -4.25
CA ALA A 35 -3.36 -2.22 -5.40
C ALA A 35 -3.79 -1.54 -6.70
N SER A 36 -4.89 -0.76 -6.66
CA SER A 36 -5.38 -0.02 -7.82
C SER A 36 -4.40 1.07 -8.27
N ALA A 37 -3.84 1.83 -7.32
CA ALA A 37 -2.84 2.85 -7.63
C ALA A 37 -1.55 2.24 -8.21
N ALA A 38 -1.10 1.11 -7.67
CA ALA A 38 0.06 0.38 -8.19
C ALA A 38 -0.19 -0.14 -9.61
N ALA A 39 -1.37 -0.71 -9.87
CA ALA A 39 -1.75 -1.18 -11.20
C ALA A 39 -1.81 -0.02 -12.21
N ALA A 40 -2.36 1.14 -11.82
CA ALA A 40 -2.40 2.34 -12.66
C ALA A 40 -0.97 2.83 -13.00
N PHE A 41 -0.08 2.89 -12.01
CA PHE A 41 1.33 3.23 -12.24
C PHE A 41 2.00 2.25 -13.21
N VAL A 42 1.95 0.94 -12.94
CA VAL A 42 2.60 -0.08 -13.77
C VAL A 42 2.04 -0.10 -15.20
N SER A 43 0.74 0.15 -15.37
CA SER A 43 0.09 0.20 -16.70
C SER A 43 0.49 1.43 -17.52
N SER A 44 0.99 2.48 -16.87
CA SER A 44 1.45 3.70 -17.56
C SER A 44 2.88 3.61 -18.10
N LEU A 45 3.61 2.54 -17.77
CA LEU A 45 5.01 2.36 -18.13
C LEU A 45 5.15 1.81 -19.55
N SER A 46 6.20 2.24 -20.25
CA SER A 46 6.63 1.55 -21.47
C SER A 46 7.13 0.13 -21.14
N PRO A 47 7.23 -0.78 -22.13
CA PRO A 47 7.78 -2.12 -21.90
C PRO A 47 9.16 -2.10 -21.22
N ASP A 48 10.06 -1.23 -21.68
CA ASP A 48 11.42 -1.08 -21.12
C ASP A 48 11.41 -0.55 -19.69
N GLN A 49 10.53 0.41 -19.40
CA GLN A 49 10.35 0.95 -18.05
C GLN A 49 9.77 -0.11 -17.11
N ARG A 50 8.78 -0.88 -17.58
CA ARG A 50 8.14 -1.95 -16.80
C ARG A 50 9.14 -3.06 -16.44
N GLN A 51 10.05 -3.39 -17.35
CA GLN A 51 11.11 -4.37 -17.08
C GLN A 51 12.05 -3.92 -15.95
N LYS A 52 12.26 -2.61 -15.79
CA LYS A 52 13.05 -2.04 -14.69
C LYS A 52 12.25 -1.89 -13.40
N ALA A 53 10.94 -1.68 -13.48
CA ALA A 53 10.10 -1.33 -12.32
C ALA A 53 9.48 -2.54 -11.61
N VAL A 54 9.36 -3.69 -12.27
CA VAL A 54 8.64 -4.86 -11.74
C VAL A 54 9.58 -6.05 -11.60
N PHE A 55 9.60 -6.63 -10.40
CA PHE A 55 10.38 -7.83 -10.08
C PHE A 55 9.44 -9.01 -9.77
N PRO A 56 9.87 -10.27 -10.02
CA PRO A 56 9.22 -11.43 -9.46
C PRO A 56 9.17 -11.36 -7.92
N PHE A 57 8.11 -11.89 -7.32
CA PHE A 57 7.91 -11.83 -5.87
C PHE A 57 9.02 -12.55 -5.08
N GLU A 58 9.57 -13.63 -5.65
CA GLU A 58 10.68 -14.41 -5.10
C GLU A 58 12.07 -13.86 -5.48
N SER A 59 12.14 -12.66 -6.06
CA SER A 59 13.42 -12.04 -6.40
C SER A 59 14.22 -11.69 -5.15
N ASN A 60 15.55 -11.88 -5.21
CA ASN A 60 16.49 -11.40 -4.19
C ASN A 60 16.38 -9.88 -3.95
N GLU A 61 15.86 -9.13 -4.94
CA GLU A 61 15.60 -7.69 -4.81
C GLU A 61 14.72 -7.34 -3.61
N ARG A 62 13.81 -8.24 -3.21
CA ARG A 62 12.95 -8.06 -2.03
C ARG A 62 13.73 -7.86 -0.73
N LEU A 63 14.95 -8.40 -0.67
CA LEU A 63 15.86 -8.30 0.47
C LEU A 63 17.02 -7.34 0.20
N HIS A 64 17.06 -6.71 -0.99
CA HIS A 64 18.15 -5.86 -1.47
C HIS A 64 17.99 -4.42 -0.96
N TRP A 65 17.97 -4.23 0.35
CA TRP A 65 17.81 -2.92 0.99
C TRP A 65 19.01 -2.60 1.89
N ASN A 66 19.68 -1.48 1.62
CA ASN A 66 20.80 -0.97 2.42
C ASN A 66 20.83 0.55 2.45
N PHE A 67 21.49 1.11 3.47
CA PHE A 67 21.72 2.55 3.64
C PHE A 67 23.21 2.92 3.43
N ILE A 68 23.79 2.44 2.32
CA ILE A 68 25.15 2.79 1.91
C ILE A 68 25.13 3.45 0.52
N PRO A 69 26.20 4.15 0.11
CA PRO A 69 26.24 4.85 -1.18
C PRO A 69 25.95 3.91 -2.36
N THR A 70 25.25 4.44 -3.37
CA THR A 70 24.76 3.63 -4.50
C THR A 70 25.89 3.14 -5.40
N GLU A 71 27.06 3.76 -5.33
CA GLU A 71 28.28 3.33 -6.00
C GLU A 71 28.81 2.01 -5.42
N ALA A 72 28.65 1.81 -4.11
CA ALA A 72 29.03 0.58 -3.42
C ALA A 72 27.90 -0.45 -3.42
N PHE A 73 26.64 0.00 -3.47
CA PHE A 73 25.45 -0.86 -3.49
C PHE A 73 24.41 -0.31 -4.47
N PRO A 74 24.45 -0.75 -5.74
CA PRO A 74 23.54 -0.26 -6.76
C PRO A 74 22.07 -0.50 -6.38
N ARG A 75 21.25 0.55 -6.50
CA ARG A 75 19.79 0.46 -6.38
C ARG A 75 19.21 0.06 -7.73
N ASN A 76 18.57 -1.10 -7.78
CA ASN A 76 17.87 -1.55 -8.97
C ASN A 76 16.46 -0.94 -8.99
N GLY A 77 15.93 -0.69 -10.19
CA GLY A 77 14.60 -0.09 -10.34
C GLY A 77 14.53 0.95 -11.44
N LEU A 78 13.31 1.40 -11.72
CA LEU A 78 13.06 2.57 -12.57
C LEU A 78 13.25 3.86 -11.77
N LEU A 79 14.16 4.73 -12.21
CA LEU A 79 14.41 6.01 -11.54
C LEU A 79 13.32 7.03 -11.89
N LEU A 80 12.94 7.88 -10.93
CA LEU A 80 11.97 8.97 -11.14
C LEU A 80 12.37 9.93 -12.27
N ARG A 81 13.67 10.15 -12.48
CA ARG A 81 14.19 11.01 -13.56
C ARG A 81 13.93 10.46 -14.95
N ASP A 82 13.74 9.14 -15.06
CA ASP A 82 13.49 8.44 -16.32
C ASP A 82 11.98 8.29 -16.61
N MET A 83 11.13 8.92 -15.79
CA MET A 83 9.67 8.93 -15.91
C MET A 83 9.18 10.25 -16.49
N ASN A 84 8.09 10.23 -17.26
CA ASN A 84 7.39 11.44 -17.67
C ASN A 84 6.50 12.01 -16.53
N GLU A 85 5.92 13.19 -16.73
CA GLU A 85 5.09 13.87 -15.71
C GLU A 85 3.92 13.04 -15.23
N ASN A 86 3.21 12.38 -16.14
CA ASN A 86 2.06 11.54 -15.81
C ASN A 86 2.47 10.33 -14.94
N GLN A 87 3.56 9.67 -15.29
CA GLN A 87 4.11 8.55 -14.53
C GLN A 87 4.54 8.98 -13.12
N ARG A 88 5.23 10.13 -12.99
CA ARG A 88 5.60 10.69 -11.69
C ARG A 88 4.37 11.01 -10.84
N LYS A 89 3.31 11.57 -11.44
CA LYS A 89 2.04 11.78 -10.75
C LYS A 89 1.46 10.47 -10.20
N LEU A 90 1.45 9.41 -11.01
CA LEU A 90 0.95 8.10 -10.60
C LEU A 90 1.79 7.47 -9.47
N VAL A 91 3.12 7.71 -9.43
CA VAL A 91 3.95 7.33 -8.28
C VAL A 91 3.50 8.08 -7.02
N HIS A 92 3.25 9.39 -7.10
CA HIS A 92 2.76 10.15 -5.94
C HIS A 92 1.38 9.69 -5.49
N ASP A 93 0.49 9.33 -6.41
CA ASP A 93 -0.82 8.77 -6.06
C ASP A 93 -0.68 7.41 -5.34
N LEU A 94 0.27 6.56 -5.77
CA LEU A 94 0.63 5.33 -5.05
C LEU A 94 1.18 5.63 -3.65
N LEU A 95 2.12 6.56 -3.51
CA LEU A 95 2.68 6.94 -2.20
C LEU A 95 1.60 7.46 -1.24
N LYS A 96 0.69 8.32 -1.71
CA LYS A 96 -0.44 8.83 -0.90
C LYS A 96 -1.39 7.73 -0.45
N SER A 97 -1.51 6.65 -1.22
CA SER A 97 -2.37 5.51 -0.83
C SER A 97 -1.77 4.67 0.30
N ALA A 98 -0.45 4.70 0.47
CA ALA A 98 0.29 3.86 1.42
C ALA A 98 0.80 4.62 2.66
N LEU A 99 0.97 5.94 2.54
CA LEU A 99 1.53 6.79 3.60
C LEU A 99 0.44 7.63 4.28
N SER A 100 0.66 7.97 5.54
CA SER A 100 -0.12 9.03 6.18
C SER A 100 0.17 10.38 5.51
N GLN A 101 -0.74 11.35 5.67
CA GLN A 101 -0.54 12.69 5.13
C GLN A 101 0.81 13.29 5.57
N ARG A 102 1.14 13.18 6.86
CA ARG A 102 2.44 13.64 7.37
C ARG A 102 3.61 12.88 6.73
N GLY A 103 3.50 11.56 6.60
CA GLY A 103 4.53 10.74 5.97
C GLY A 103 4.79 11.10 4.52
N TYR A 104 3.72 11.37 3.75
CA TYR A 104 3.84 11.81 2.35
C TYR A 104 4.50 13.18 2.21
N MET A 105 4.21 14.12 3.12
CA MET A 105 4.78 15.47 3.06
C MET A 105 6.29 15.53 3.35
N THR A 106 6.87 14.47 3.93
CA THR A 106 8.31 14.36 4.22
C THR A 106 9.01 13.29 3.38
N ALA A 107 8.28 12.63 2.48
CA ALA A 107 8.80 11.57 1.61
C ALA A 107 9.68 12.13 0.49
#